data_AF-A0A9E7HXQ2-F1
#
_entry.id   AF-A0A9E7HXQ2-F1
#
_cell.length_a   1.000
_cell.length_b   1.000
_cell.length_c   1.000
_cell.angle_alpha   90.00
_cell.angle_beta   90.00
_cell.angle_gamma   90.00
#
_symmetry.space_group_name_H-M   'P 1'
#
loop_
_entity.id
_entity.type
_entity.pdbx_description
1 polymer ?
#
loop_
_entity_poly.entity_id
_entity_poly.type
_entity_poly.pdbx_seq_one_letter_code
_entity_poly.pdbx_strand_id
1 'polypeptide(L)'
;MASHLLRQPRWVLVAAAPALLFLSLVVPFSAAKLTTGYYRKSCPRVEQIVSDVVTNKQISSPTTAAGALRLFFHDCFVGALQKACAKYVEDDTIATFNDVMTPGKFDNMYYLNLKRGLGLLTSDHALVADRRTKPLVDLYAANQSAFFRDFSRAMLKLGLLGVKTGRQGEVRRRCHDFNNLFA
;
A
#
# COMPACT_ATOMS: atom_id res chain seq x y z
N MET A 1 78.72 -48.06 18.90
CA MET A 1 78.45 -48.67 17.57
C MET A 1 77.18 -48.06 17.02
N ALA A 2 77.21 -47.70 15.73
CA ALA A 2 76.14 -47.12 14.90
C ALA A 2 75.61 -45.73 15.35
N SER A 3 76.07 -44.59 14.81
CA SER A 3 75.95 -44.08 13.43
C SER A 3 74.53 -44.10 12.87
N HIS A 4 73.90 -42.93 12.78
CA HIS A 4 73.09 -42.40 11.65
C HIS A 4 72.48 -41.08 12.13
N LEU A 5 73.20 -39.97 12.01
CA LEU A 5 73.30 -39.10 10.83
C LEU A 5 71.98 -38.45 10.42
N LEU A 6 71.91 -37.15 10.77
CA LEU A 6 71.48 -36.01 9.94
C LEU A 6 69.98 -35.94 9.61
N ARG A 7 69.29 -34.83 9.87
CA ARG A 7 69.57 -33.49 9.31
C ARG A 7 68.74 -32.46 10.10
N GLN A 8 69.38 -31.69 10.97
CA GLN A 8 69.76 -30.27 10.78
C GLN A 8 68.59 -29.27 10.76
N PRO A 9 68.80 -28.05 11.29
CA PRO A 9 67.95 -27.59 12.37
C PRO A 9 67.65 -26.07 12.30
N ARG A 10 67.07 -25.57 13.39
CA ARG A 10 67.21 -24.22 13.96
C ARG A 10 66.70 -23.02 13.13
N TRP A 11 66.20 -22.07 13.91
CA TRP A 11 65.91 -20.68 13.54
C TRP A 11 64.67 -20.58 12.64
N VAL A 12 63.66 -19.76 12.87
CA VAL A 12 63.64 -18.42 13.47
C VAL A 12 62.22 -18.17 14.02
N LEU A 13 62.22 -17.41 15.12
CA LEU A 13 61.18 -16.54 15.66
C LEU A 13 60.28 -15.91 14.56
N VAL A 14 59.01 -15.58 14.79
CA VAL A 14 58.53 -14.20 15.10
C VAL A 14 57.01 -14.28 14.79
N ALA A 15 56.15 -14.27 15.80
CA ALA A 15 55.31 -13.14 16.24
C ALA A 15 54.10 -12.76 15.35
N ALA A 16 52.96 -12.61 16.05
CA ALA A 16 51.83 -11.71 15.80
C ALA A 16 50.87 -12.01 14.63
N ALA A 17 49.61 -12.32 14.97
CA ALA A 17 48.42 -11.63 14.44
C ALA A 17 47.13 -12.03 15.19
N PRO A 18 46.80 -11.40 16.35
CA PRO A 18 45.46 -11.44 16.90
C PRO A 18 44.68 -10.23 16.39
N ALA A 19 44.19 -10.23 15.14
CA ALA A 19 43.52 -9.04 14.60
C ALA A 19 42.55 -9.30 13.42
N LEU A 20 41.89 -10.46 13.36
CA LEU A 20 40.93 -10.74 12.26
C LEU A 20 39.54 -11.22 12.71
N LEU A 21 39.19 -11.12 14.00
CA LEU A 21 37.87 -11.54 14.50
C LEU A 21 36.94 -10.42 14.98
N PHE A 22 37.21 -9.17 14.58
CA PHE A 22 36.39 -8.00 14.95
C PHE A 22 36.01 -7.12 13.74
N LEU A 23 35.92 -7.70 12.52
CA LEU A 23 35.54 -6.97 11.31
C LEU A 23 34.31 -7.55 10.60
N SER A 24 33.28 -7.94 11.36
CA SER A 24 32.00 -8.39 10.78
C SER A 24 30.75 -7.82 11.45
N LEU A 25 30.88 -6.86 12.37
CA LEU A 25 29.74 -6.40 13.19
C LEU A 25 29.38 -4.91 13.02
N VAL A 26 29.47 -4.38 11.81
CA VAL A 26 28.71 -3.16 11.44
C VAL A 26 28.46 -3.13 9.93
N VAL A 27 27.73 -4.11 9.39
CA VAL A 27 26.98 -3.82 8.16
C VAL A 27 25.66 -3.18 8.62
N PRO A 28 25.46 -1.86 8.47
CA PRO A 28 24.17 -1.28 8.76
C PRO A 28 23.17 -1.93 7.80
N PHE A 29 22.25 -2.72 8.35
CA PHE A 29 21.11 -3.22 7.61
C PHE A 29 20.26 -2.00 7.26
N SER A 30 20.50 -1.41 6.09
CA SER A 30 19.78 -0.24 5.64
C SER A 30 18.37 -0.69 5.26
N ALA A 31 17.44 -0.64 6.23
CA ALA A 31 16.04 -0.83 5.96
C ALA A 31 15.60 0.28 5.00
N ALA A 32 15.33 -0.08 3.74
CA ALA A 32 14.89 0.90 2.75
C ALA A 32 13.56 1.50 3.24
N LYS A 33 13.62 2.78 3.61
CA LYS A 33 12.49 3.56 4.13
C LYS A 33 11.79 4.26 2.97
N LEU A 34 10.46 4.21 2.92
CA LEU A 34 9.72 4.96 1.91
C LEU A 34 9.92 6.47 2.13
N THR A 35 10.11 7.21 1.04
CA THR A 35 10.32 8.65 1.06
C THR A 35 9.46 9.32 0.01
N THR A 36 8.96 10.52 0.31
CA THR A 36 8.34 11.39 -0.69
C THR A 36 9.40 11.80 -1.72
N GLY A 37 9.03 11.84 -3.01
CA GLY A 37 9.96 12.16 -4.10
C GLY A 37 11.03 11.10 -4.37
N TYR A 38 10.79 9.84 -4.03
CA TYR A 38 11.71 8.72 -4.31
C TYR A 38 12.20 8.70 -5.77
N TYR A 39 11.31 8.99 -6.73
CA TYR A 39 11.63 9.01 -8.15
C TYR A 39 12.19 10.33 -8.68
N ARG A 40 12.46 11.33 -7.82
CA ARG A 40 12.87 12.68 -8.25
C ARG A 40 14.11 12.69 -9.15
N LYS A 41 15.04 11.75 -8.99
CA LYS A 41 16.24 11.63 -9.83
C LYS A 41 16.04 10.75 -11.06
N SER A 42 15.33 9.63 -10.94
CA SER A 42 15.20 8.63 -12.00
C SER A 42 14.03 8.90 -12.96
N CYS A 43 12.93 9.47 -12.46
CA CYS A 43 11.75 9.83 -13.23
C CYS A 43 11.07 11.07 -12.60
N PRO A 44 11.61 12.28 -12.84
CA PRO A 44 11.18 13.50 -12.13
C PRO A 44 9.74 13.94 -12.40
N ARG A 45 9.09 13.39 -13.44
CA ARG A 45 7.72 13.74 -13.86
C ARG A 45 6.69 12.69 -13.47
N VAL A 46 7.06 11.64 -12.74
CA VAL A 46 6.14 10.51 -12.52
C VAL A 46 4.85 10.93 -11.82
N GLU A 47 4.92 11.80 -10.82
CA GLU A 47 3.74 12.27 -10.09
C GLU A 47 2.82 13.11 -11.00
N GLN A 48 3.39 13.90 -11.92
CA GLN A 48 2.64 14.67 -12.91
C GLN A 48 1.96 13.73 -13.92
N ILE A 49 2.71 12.78 -14.49
CA ILE A 49 2.19 11.82 -15.47
C ILE A 49 1.02 11.02 -14.86
N VAL A 50 1.18 10.53 -13.63
CA VAL A 50 0.10 9.82 -12.93
C VAL A 50 -1.11 10.72 -12.73
N SER A 51 -0.92 11.97 -12.30
CA SER A 51 -2.01 12.94 -12.13
C SER A 51 -2.75 13.22 -13.44
N ASP A 52 -2.04 13.41 -14.54
CA ASP A 52 -2.63 13.70 -15.86
C ASP A 52 -3.44 12.52 -16.37
N VAL A 53 -2.88 11.30 -16.30
CA VAL A 53 -3.57 10.07 -16.72
C VAL A 53 -4.83 9.84 -15.90
N VAL A 54 -4.76 9.98 -14.58
CA VAL A 54 -5.91 9.80 -13.69
C VAL A 54 -6.98 10.87 -13.97
N THR A 55 -6.58 12.13 -14.15
CA THR A 55 -7.51 13.24 -14.41
C THR A 55 -8.24 13.04 -15.74
N ASN A 56 -7.50 12.73 -16.81
CA ASN A 56 -8.09 12.47 -18.13
C ASN A 56 -9.02 11.25 -18.12
N LYS A 57 -8.65 10.21 -17.36
CA LYS A 57 -9.48 9.01 -17.23
C LYS A 57 -10.73 9.29 -16.39
N GLN A 58 -10.64 10.09 -15.34
CA GLN A 58 -11.79 10.53 -14.53
C GLN A 58 -12.79 11.33 -15.36
N ILE A 59 -12.32 12.22 -16.25
CA ILE A 59 -13.19 13.01 -17.15
C ILE A 59 -13.98 12.08 -18.08
N SER A 60 -13.32 11.08 -18.66
CA SER A 60 -13.98 10.13 -19.57
C SER A 60 -14.78 9.05 -18.85
N SER A 61 -14.50 8.79 -17.57
CA SER A 61 -15.15 7.76 -16.78
C SER A 61 -15.26 8.17 -15.31
N PRO A 62 -16.45 8.62 -14.85
CA PRO A 62 -16.62 9.20 -13.52
C PRO A 62 -16.42 8.20 -12.37
N THR A 63 -16.43 6.90 -12.65
CA THR A 63 -16.16 5.83 -11.68
C THR A 63 -14.67 5.55 -11.48
N THR A 64 -13.78 6.18 -12.24
CA THR A 64 -12.33 5.91 -12.20
C THR A 64 -11.74 6.12 -10.81
N ALA A 65 -12.01 7.25 -10.17
CA ALA A 65 -11.49 7.55 -8.84
C ALA A 65 -11.98 6.53 -7.80
N ALA A 66 -13.27 6.20 -7.82
CA ALA A 66 -13.85 5.21 -6.92
C ALA A 66 -13.29 3.80 -7.17
N GLY A 67 -13.12 3.40 -8.44
CA GLY A 67 -12.53 2.13 -8.84
C GLY A 67 -11.05 2.02 -8.48
N ALA A 68 -10.27 3.08 -8.68
CA ALA A 68 -8.87 3.14 -8.29
C ALA A 68 -8.71 3.06 -6.77
N LEU A 69 -9.49 3.86 -6.01
CA LEU A 69 -9.54 3.76 -4.55
C LEU A 69 -9.88 2.33 -4.12
N ARG A 70 -10.95 1.75 -4.67
CA ARG A 70 -11.32 0.35 -4.39
C ARG A 70 -10.17 -0.61 -4.67
N LEU A 71 -9.46 -0.48 -5.80
CA LEU A 71 -8.32 -1.35 -6.13
C LEU A 71 -7.20 -1.28 -5.09
N PHE A 72 -6.95 -0.11 -4.47
CA PHE A 72 -6.00 0.00 -3.35
C PHE A 72 -6.48 -0.74 -2.09
N PHE A 73 -7.78 -0.81 -1.85
CA PHE A 73 -8.38 -1.51 -0.71
C PHE A 73 -8.69 -2.98 -0.97
N HIS A 74 -8.72 -3.41 -2.23
CA HIS A 74 -9.30 -4.68 -2.63
C HIS A 74 -8.29 -5.82 -2.53
N ASP A 75 -8.10 -6.30 -1.30
CA ASP A 75 -7.92 -7.73 -1.06
C ASP A 75 -9.25 -8.29 -0.51
N CYS A 76 -10.03 -8.84 -1.45
CA CYS A 76 -11.26 -9.64 -1.27
C CYS A 76 -12.40 -9.08 -0.39
N PHE A 77 -13.44 -8.52 -1.03
CA PHE A 77 -14.78 -8.45 -0.45
C PHE A 77 -15.86 -8.74 -1.52
N VAL A 78 -16.29 -10.01 -1.59
CA VAL A 78 -17.42 -10.48 -2.41
C VAL A 78 -18.51 -10.99 -1.48
N GLY A 79 -19.48 -10.13 -1.14
CA GLY A 79 -20.60 -10.54 -0.29
C GLY A 79 -21.43 -9.39 0.28
N ALA A 80 -21.98 -8.51 -0.56
CA ALA A 80 -23.05 -7.59 -0.16
C ALA A 80 -23.82 -6.94 -1.33
N LEU A 81 -23.84 -7.53 -2.54
CA LEU A 81 -24.49 -6.92 -3.72
C LEU A 81 -25.82 -7.57 -4.14
N GLN A 82 -26.31 -8.57 -3.40
CA GLN A 82 -27.43 -9.39 -3.89
C GLN A 82 -28.79 -8.65 -3.90
N LYS A 83 -28.98 -7.62 -3.06
CA LYS A 83 -30.27 -6.88 -2.99
C LYS A 83 -30.34 -5.66 -3.90
N ALA A 84 -29.21 -5.00 -4.16
CA ALA A 84 -29.16 -3.85 -5.08
C ALA A 84 -29.23 -4.29 -6.55
N CYS A 85 -28.77 -5.51 -6.86
CA CYS A 85 -28.80 -6.08 -8.19
C CYS A 85 -29.99 -7.06 -8.34
N ALA A 86 -31.21 -6.63 -8.02
CA ALA A 86 -32.41 -7.48 -8.09
C ALA A 86 -32.70 -8.03 -9.51
N LYS A 87 -32.12 -7.40 -10.54
CA LYS A 87 -32.16 -7.85 -11.96
C LYS A 87 -30.79 -8.25 -12.51
N TYR A 88 -29.81 -8.57 -11.66
CA TYR A 88 -28.46 -8.91 -12.13
C TYR A 88 -28.43 -10.12 -13.09
N VAL A 89 -29.46 -10.96 -13.02
CA VAL A 89 -29.65 -12.13 -13.89
C VAL A 89 -29.98 -11.73 -15.34
N GLU A 90 -30.54 -10.54 -15.54
CA GLU A 90 -30.90 -9.98 -16.86
C GLU A 90 -29.86 -8.97 -17.37
N ASP A 91 -29.24 -8.21 -16.46
CA ASP A 91 -28.20 -7.23 -16.75
C ASP A 91 -27.15 -7.24 -15.63
N ASP A 92 -25.99 -7.81 -15.93
CA ASP A 92 -24.86 -7.92 -15.00
C ASP A 92 -24.09 -6.60 -14.85
N THR A 93 -24.47 -5.56 -15.59
CA THR A 93 -23.85 -4.22 -15.53
C THR A 93 -24.54 -3.27 -14.56
N ILE A 94 -25.63 -3.71 -13.90
CA ILE A 94 -26.36 -2.89 -12.94
C ILE A 94 -25.46 -2.50 -11.76
N ALA A 95 -25.24 -1.21 -11.61
CA ALA A 95 -24.55 -0.61 -10.47
C ALA A 95 -25.38 0.50 -9.84
N THR A 96 -25.18 0.72 -8.54
CA THR A 96 -25.74 1.85 -7.81
C THR A 96 -24.62 2.61 -7.09
N PHE A 97 -24.84 3.89 -6.81
CA PHE A 97 -23.87 4.71 -6.09
C PHE A 97 -23.96 4.45 -4.59
N ASN A 98 -22.80 4.26 -3.95
CA ASN A 98 -22.73 4.11 -2.48
C ASN A 98 -23.10 5.41 -1.74
N ASP A 99 -23.00 6.55 -2.42
CA ASP A 99 -23.54 7.84 -1.97
C ASP A 99 -24.56 8.32 -3.02
N VAL A 100 -25.84 8.24 -2.65
CA VAL A 100 -26.96 8.63 -3.51
C VAL A 100 -27.18 10.15 -3.58
N MET A 101 -26.67 10.91 -2.60
CA MET A 101 -26.92 12.36 -2.52
C MET A 101 -25.93 13.15 -3.34
N THR A 102 -24.66 12.74 -3.34
CA THR A 102 -23.59 13.40 -4.08
C THR A 102 -22.74 12.41 -4.89
N PRO A 103 -23.34 11.72 -5.89
CA PRO A 103 -22.60 10.80 -6.75
C PRO A 103 -21.38 11.47 -7.40
N GLY A 104 -20.22 10.83 -7.33
CA GLY A 104 -19.00 11.31 -7.96
C GLY A 104 -18.28 12.45 -7.23
N LYS A 105 -18.79 12.91 -6.09
CA LYS A 105 -18.11 13.89 -5.25
C LYS A 105 -17.56 13.23 -3.99
N PHE A 106 -16.29 13.51 -3.70
CA PHE A 106 -15.67 13.05 -2.47
C PHE A 106 -15.88 14.11 -1.37
N ASP A 107 -16.86 13.89 -0.51
CA ASP A 107 -17.22 14.82 0.56
C ASP A 107 -17.77 14.06 1.79
N ASN A 108 -18.18 14.79 2.83
CA ASN A 108 -18.69 14.18 4.05
C ASN A 108 -20.20 13.83 3.98
N MET A 109 -20.85 14.00 2.84
CA MET A 109 -22.27 13.67 2.67
C MET A 109 -22.53 12.19 2.93
N TYR A 110 -21.57 11.32 2.64
CA TYR A 110 -21.56 9.92 3.07
C TYR A 110 -21.96 9.77 4.56
N TYR A 111 -21.29 10.47 5.48
CA TYR A 111 -21.58 10.36 6.92
C TYR A 111 -22.92 11.00 7.32
N LEU A 112 -23.33 12.06 6.63
CA LEU A 112 -24.66 12.66 6.82
C LEU A 112 -25.76 11.68 6.41
N ASN A 113 -25.56 10.92 5.32
CA ASN A 113 -26.49 9.92 4.82
C ASN A 113 -26.60 8.73 5.78
N LEU A 114 -25.50 8.28 6.40
CA LEU A 114 -25.57 7.22 7.42
C LEU A 114 -26.49 7.59 8.58
N LYS A 115 -26.43 8.85 9.04
CA LYS A 115 -27.30 9.34 10.12
C LYS A 115 -28.77 9.42 9.73
N ARG A 116 -29.07 9.48 8.42
CA ARG A 116 -30.43 9.52 7.86
C ARG A 116 -30.95 8.12 7.50
N GLY A 117 -30.18 7.06 7.73
CA GLY A 117 -30.55 5.70 7.32
C GLY A 117 -30.47 5.48 5.81
N LEU A 118 -29.66 6.29 5.11
CA LEU A 118 -29.48 6.24 3.66
C LEU A 118 -28.16 5.54 3.26
N GLY A 119 -27.54 4.78 4.18
CA GLY A 119 -26.39 3.96 3.82
C GLY A 119 -26.80 2.86 2.85
N LEU A 120 -25.93 2.45 1.94
CA LEU A 120 -26.28 1.38 1.00
C LEU A 120 -25.97 0.00 1.60
N LEU A 121 -24.80 -0.15 2.23
CA LEU A 121 -24.33 -1.44 2.73
C LEU A 121 -24.67 -1.62 4.21
N THR A 122 -24.79 -2.88 4.64
CA THR A 122 -24.94 -3.21 6.07
C THR A 122 -23.71 -2.77 6.87
N SER A 123 -22.51 -2.88 6.28
CA SER A 123 -21.26 -2.38 6.87
C SER A 123 -21.28 -0.88 7.10
N ASP A 124 -21.94 -0.11 6.22
CA ASP A 124 -22.06 1.35 6.37
C ASP A 124 -22.96 1.70 7.56
N HIS A 125 -24.12 1.06 7.65
CA HIS A 125 -25.05 1.25 8.77
C HIS A 125 -24.47 0.79 10.11
N ALA A 126 -23.62 -0.24 10.11
CA ALA A 126 -22.94 -0.69 11.32
C ALA A 126 -22.07 0.43 11.93
N LEU A 127 -21.53 1.35 11.13
CA LEU A 127 -20.71 2.47 11.62
C LEU A 127 -21.49 3.42 12.53
N VAL A 128 -22.77 3.69 12.21
CA VAL A 128 -23.62 4.57 13.03
C VAL A 128 -24.28 3.82 14.18
N ALA A 129 -24.51 2.51 14.02
CA ALA A 129 -25.12 1.67 15.05
C ALA A 129 -24.15 1.28 16.17
N ASP A 130 -22.87 1.03 15.85
CA ASP A 130 -21.86 0.63 16.84
C ASP A 130 -21.39 1.85 17.66
N ARG A 131 -21.44 1.70 18.99
CA ARG A 131 -21.08 2.76 19.95
C ARG A 131 -19.63 3.24 19.80
N ARG A 132 -18.72 2.39 19.32
CA ARG A 132 -17.29 2.70 19.18
C ARG A 132 -17.01 3.58 17.96
N THR A 133 -17.77 3.42 16.89
CA THR A 133 -17.59 4.16 15.63
C THR A 133 -18.53 5.36 15.51
N LYS A 134 -19.68 5.33 16.20
CA LYS A 134 -20.66 6.41 16.16
C LYS A 134 -20.08 7.81 16.45
N PRO A 135 -19.19 8.03 17.44
CA PRO A 135 -18.59 9.35 17.66
C PRO A 135 -17.79 9.88 16.47
N LEU A 136 -17.11 8.99 15.72
CA LEU A 136 -16.39 9.36 14.50
C LEU A 136 -17.35 9.72 13.36
N VAL A 137 -18.44 8.96 13.21
CA VAL A 137 -19.50 9.28 12.24
C VAL A 137 -20.09 10.67 12.53
N ASP A 138 -20.39 10.96 13.80
CA ASP A 138 -20.91 12.26 14.22
C ASP A 138 -19.91 13.40 13.97
N LEU A 139 -18.62 13.18 14.27
CA LEU A 139 -17.55 14.13 13.97
C LEU A 139 -17.44 14.43 12.47
N TYR A 140 -17.39 13.40 11.63
CA TYR A 140 -17.17 13.57 10.20
C TYR A 140 -18.40 14.16 9.50
N ALA A 141 -19.61 13.81 9.94
CA ALA A 141 -20.84 14.44 9.47
C ALA A 141 -20.88 15.93 9.79
N ALA A 142 -20.37 16.35 10.95
CA ALA A 142 -20.32 17.76 11.36
C ALA A 142 -19.11 18.52 10.79
N ASN A 143 -18.02 17.84 10.45
CA ASN A 143 -16.75 18.47 10.10
C ASN A 143 -16.04 17.74 8.95
N GLN A 144 -16.23 18.25 7.73
CA GLN A 144 -15.56 17.72 6.53
C GLN A 144 -14.03 17.81 6.61
N SER A 145 -13.47 18.86 7.22
CA SER A 145 -12.02 19.00 7.35
C SER A 145 -11.43 17.93 8.26
N ALA A 146 -12.14 17.55 9.33
CA ALA A 146 -11.76 16.43 10.17
C ALA A 146 -11.79 15.10 9.39
N PHE A 147 -12.85 14.89 8.61
CA PHE A 147 -12.95 13.73 7.73
C PHE A 147 -11.76 13.64 6.75
N PHE A 148 -11.49 14.69 5.99
CA PHE A 148 -10.41 14.67 4.98
C PHE A 148 -9.03 14.48 5.59
N ARG A 149 -8.77 15.12 6.74
CA ARG A 149 -7.52 14.93 7.48
C ARG A 149 -7.34 13.48 7.90
N ASP A 150 -8.35 12.87 8.50
CA ASP A 150 -8.21 11.52 9.05
C ASP A 150 -8.26 10.46 7.93
N PHE A 151 -9.03 10.71 6.87
CA PHE A 151 -9.01 9.91 5.63
C PHE A 151 -7.61 9.86 5.01
N SER A 152 -6.96 11.01 4.78
CA SER A 152 -5.62 11.03 4.19
C SER A 152 -4.59 10.28 5.04
N ARG A 153 -4.67 10.40 6.38
CA ARG A 153 -3.81 9.65 7.30
C ARG A 153 -4.08 8.15 7.26
N ALA A 154 -5.34 7.74 7.19
CA ALA A 154 -5.71 6.33 7.06
C ALA A 154 -5.20 5.75 5.74
N MET A 155 -5.34 6.49 4.62
CA MET A 155 -4.81 6.09 3.32
C MET A 155 -3.29 5.93 3.31
N LEU A 156 -2.57 6.84 3.95
CA LEU A 156 -1.12 6.71 4.10
C LEU A 156 -0.75 5.47 4.91
N LYS A 157 -1.43 5.22 6.04
CA LYS A 157 -1.17 4.02 6.85
C LYS A 157 -1.42 2.73 6.07
N LEU A 158 -2.53 2.67 5.35
CA LEU A 158 -2.88 1.51 4.53
C LEU A 158 -1.88 1.29 3.39
N GLY A 159 -1.51 2.35 2.67
CA GLY A 159 -0.56 2.28 1.56
C GLY A 159 0.87 1.89 1.96
N LEU A 160 1.17 1.85 3.27
CA LEU A 160 2.45 1.40 3.82
C LEU A 160 2.43 -0.05 4.32
N LEU A 161 1.26 -0.71 4.35
CA LEU A 161 1.13 -2.06 4.86
C LEU A 161 1.80 -3.07 3.91
N GLY A 162 2.75 -3.86 4.43
CA GLY A 162 3.38 -4.96 3.67
C GLY A 162 4.23 -4.53 2.47
N VAL A 163 4.63 -3.26 2.38
CA VAL A 163 5.40 -2.76 1.24
C VAL A 163 6.78 -3.40 1.17
N LYS A 164 7.13 -3.91 -0.02
CA LYS A 164 8.47 -4.40 -0.36
C LYS A 164 9.40 -3.23 -0.66
N THR A 165 10.56 -3.20 -0.02
CA THR A 165 11.54 -2.12 -0.22
C THR A 165 12.92 -2.68 -0.61
N GLY A 166 13.76 -1.82 -1.18
CA GLY A 166 15.10 -2.22 -1.64
C GLY A 166 15.03 -3.32 -2.70
N ARG A 167 15.60 -4.49 -2.40
CA ARG A 167 15.66 -5.64 -3.31
C ARG A 167 14.61 -6.72 -3.01
N GLN A 168 13.60 -6.43 -2.19
CA GLN A 168 12.57 -7.39 -1.76
C GLN A 168 11.49 -7.66 -2.82
N GLY A 169 11.73 -7.30 -4.09
CA GLY A 169 10.78 -7.43 -5.20
C GLY A 169 11.38 -6.88 -6.50
N GLU A 170 10.51 -6.58 -7.46
CA GLU A 170 10.90 -6.05 -8.77
C GLU A 170 10.02 -4.87 -9.20
N VAL A 171 10.54 -4.05 -10.11
CA VAL A 171 9.73 -3.08 -10.86
C VAL A 171 9.24 -3.79 -12.12
N ARG A 172 7.94 -4.06 -12.19
CA ARG A 172 7.32 -4.78 -13.31
C ARG A 172 7.27 -3.91 -14.57
N ARG A 173 7.54 -4.52 -15.72
CA ARG A 173 7.33 -3.90 -17.05
C ARG A 173 5.87 -3.90 -17.45
N ARG A 174 5.10 -4.89 -16.99
CA ARG A 174 3.65 -5.02 -17.16
C ARG A 174 3.01 -5.29 -15.81
N CYS A 175 2.04 -4.47 -15.39
CA CYS A 175 1.50 -4.58 -14.04
C CYS A 175 0.81 -5.92 -13.74
N HIS A 176 0.27 -6.58 -14.78
CA HIS A 176 -0.44 -7.86 -14.68
C HIS A 176 0.45 -9.10 -14.70
N ASP A 177 1.75 -8.96 -14.98
CA ASP A 177 2.69 -10.08 -15.12
C ASP A 177 3.95 -9.90 -14.26
N PHE A 178 4.60 -11.00 -13.91
CA PHE A 178 5.97 -10.96 -13.39
C PHE A 178 6.96 -10.78 -14.54
N ASN A 179 8.09 -10.11 -14.29
CA ASN A 179 9.13 -10.06 -15.31
C ASN A 179 9.74 -11.46 -15.48
N ASN A 180 9.77 -11.95 -16.71
CA ASN A 180 10.48 -13.18 -17.02
C ASN A 180 11.97 -12.88 -17.21
N LEU A 181 12.83 -13.47 -16.39
CA LEU A 181 14.29 -13.27 -16.44
C LEU A 181 14.98 -14.11 -17.52
N PHE A 182 14.24 -15.00 -18.18
CA PHE A 182 14.74 -15.96 -19.17
C PHE A 182 14.07 -15.84 -20.56
N ALA A 183 13.40 -14.72 -20.83
CA ALA A 183 12.85 -14.41 -22.16
C ALA A 183 13.78 -13.48 -22.94
#